data_AF-A0A2T0SXY5-F1
#
_entry.id   AF-A0A2T0SXY5-F1
#
_cell.length_a   1.000
_cell.length_b   1.000
_cell.length_c   1.000
_cell.angle_alpha   90.00
_cell.angle_beta   90.00
_cell.angle_gamma   90.00
#
_symmetry.space_group_name_H-M   'P 1'
#
loop_
_entity.id
_entity.type
_entity.pdbx_description
1 polymer ?
#
loop_
_entity_poly.entity_id
_entity_poly.type
_entity_poly.pdbx_seq_one_letter_code
_entity_poly.pdbx_strand_id
1 'polypeptide(L)'
;MGADPRNDRYFNIYTQATKYDANGDYVKLWCPELKNVPADKLQLLSLNSPGELAGWGVTLGKNYPKPLVDPQKWTRRKVKATKT
;
A
#
# COMPACT_ATOMS: atom_id res chain seq x y z
N MET A 1 -19.29 21.99 -11.45
CA MET A 1 -17.81 22.11 -11.43
C MET A 1 -17.41 22.49 -10.01
N GLY A 2 -16.59 21.69 -9.32
CA GLY A 2 -16.35 21.87 -7.88
C GLY A 2 -15.71 23.24 -7.56
N ALA A 3 -16.34 24.01 -6.67
CA ALA A 3 -15.95 25.37 -6.29
C ALA A 3 -14.80 25.44 -5.26
N ASP A 4 -14.10 24.33 -5.02
CA ASP A 4 -13.02 24.22 -4.02
C ASP A 4 -11.83 23.39 -4.59
N PRO A 5 -11.18 23.84 -5.68
CA PRO A 5 -9.98 23.20 -6.19
C PRO A 5 -8.82 23.48 -5.24
N ARG A 6 -8.40 22.46 -4.48
CA ARG A 6 -7.21 22.52 -3.65
C ARG A 6 -6.09 21.75 -4.34
N ASN A 7 -5.24 22.48 -5.05
CA ASN A 7 -4.17 21.91 -5.89
C ASN A 7 -3.13 21.06 -5.13
N ASP A 8 -3.01 21.25 -3.82
CA ASP A 8 -2.02 20.54 -2.99
C ASP A 8 -2.59 19.31 -2.24
N ARG A 9 -3.76 18.81 -2.67
CA ARG A 9 -4.36 17.61 -2.07
C ARG A 9 -4.23 16.43 -3.02
N TYR A 10 -3.39 15.49 -2.61
CA TYR A 10 -3.22 14.20 -3.28
C TYR A 10 -3.54 13.08 -2.30
N PHE A 11 -4.08 11.98 -2.80
CA PHE A 11 -4.30 10.80 -1.98
C PHE A 11 -2.99 10.09 -1.71
N ASN A 12 -2.67 9.89 -0.43
CA ASN A 12 -1.67 8.92 -0.04
C ASN A 12 -2.32 7.54 0.01
N ILE A 13 -2.10 6.76 -1.06
CA ILE A 13 -2.72 5.44 -1.28
C ILE A 13 -2.51 4.53 -0.08
N TYR A 14 -1.31 4.52 0.51
CA TYR A 14 -1.01 3.70 1.68
C TYR A 14 -1.86 4.10 2.88
N THR A 15 -1.89 5.38 3.24
CA THR A 15 -2.69 5.85 4.39
C THR A 15 -4.19 5.64 4.18
N GLN A 16 -4.69 5.75 2.94
CA GLN A 16 -6.09 5.49 2.64
C GLN A 16 -6.38 3.99 2.80
N ALA A 17 -5.54 3.12 2.24
CA ALA A 17 -5.68 1.67 2.37
C ALA A 17 -5.65 1.23 3.84
N THR A 18 -4.68 1.69 4.64
CA THR A 18 -4.64 1.37 6.08
C THR A 18 -5.85 1.92 6.85
N LYS A 19 -6.37 3.10 6.46
CA LYS A 19 -7.50 3.72 7.15
C LYS A 19 -8.84 3.05 6.84
N TYR A 20 -9.07 2.69 5.59
CA TYR A 20 -10.37 2.17 5.12
C TYR A 20 -10.42 0.65 5.01
N ASP A 21 -9.26 -0.01 4.87
CA ASP A 21 -9.13 -1.45 4.73
C ASP A 21 -7.99 -1.99 5.60
N ALA A 22 -8.11 -1.78 6.92
CA ALA A 22 -7.11 -2.22 7.89
C ALA A 22 -6.87 -3.73 7.85
N ASN A 23 -7.94 -4.52 7.66
CA ASN A 23 -7.89 -5.99 7.59
C ASN A 23 -7.50 -6.51 6.19
N GLY A 24 -7.59 -5.66 5.17
CA GLY A 24 -7.34 -6.07 3.78
C GLY A 24 -8.48 -6.87 3.17
N ASP A 25 -9.67 -6.90 3.78
CA ASP A 25 -10.80 -7.74 3.36
C ASP A 25 -11.29 -7.33 1.98
N TYR A 26 -11.31 -6.02 1.70
CA TYR A 26 -11.70 -5.51 0.40
C TYR A 26 -10.69 -5.94 -0.67
N VAL A 27 -9.39 -5.75 -0.42
CA VAL A 27 -8.35 -6.18 -1.38
C VAL A 27 -8.37 -7.69 -1.57
N LYS A 28 -8.56 -8.50 -0.53
CA LYS A 28 -8.62 -9.98 -0.63
C LYS A 28 -9.85 -10.49 -1.36
N LEU A 29 -10.95 -9.73 -1.34
CA LEU A 29 -12.14 -10.05 -2.10
C LEU A 29 -11.89 -9.89 -3.61
N TRP A 30 -11.24 -8.79 -4.01
CA TRP A 30 -11.01 -8.46 -5.42
C TRP A 30 -9.73 -9.04 -6.02
N CYS A 31 -8.71 -9.28 -5.19
CA CYS A 31 -7.42 -9.89 -5.55
C CYS A 31 -7.26 -11.20 -4.76
N PRO A 32 -7.92 -12.29 -5.18
CA PRO A 32 -7.92 -13.56 -4.45
C PRO A 32 -6.52 -14.17 -4.28
N GLU A 33 -5.57 -13.82 -5.15
CA GLU A 33 -4.16 -14.20 -5.07
C GLU A 33 -3.46 -13.67 -3.80
N LEU A 34 -4.03 -12.66 -3.13
CA LEU A 34 -3.50 -12.07 -1.91
C LEU A 34 -4.23 -12.54 -0.63
N LYS A 35 -5.17 -13.50 -0.73
CA LYS A 35 -5.99 -13.96 0.41
C LYS A 35 -5.18 -14.43 1.62
N ASN A 36 -4.07 -15.10 1.36
CA ASN A 36 -3.22 -15.69 2.41
C ASN A 36 -2.27 -14.66 3.05
N VAL A 37 -2.24 -13.43 2.55
CA VAL A 37 -1.34 -12.39 3.07
C VAL A 37 -1.91 -11.80 4.36
N PRO A 38 -1.09 -11.65 5.43
CA PRO A 38 -1.47 -10.97 6.65
C PRO A 38 -1.88 -9.51 6.38
N ALA A 39 -2.90 -9.03 7.10
CA ALA A 39 -3.46 -7.70 6.92
C ALA A 39 -2.39 -6.59 7.03
N ASP A 40 -1.50 -6.67 8.01
CA ASP A 40 -0.44 -5.69 8.27
C ASP A 40 0.61 -5.59 7.15
N LYS A 41 0.69 -6.61 6.29
CA LYS A 41 1.71 -6.76 5.25
C LYS A 41 1.15 -6.55 3.85
N LEU A 42 -0.17 -6.48 3.71
CA LEU A 42 -0.85 -6.45 2.43
C LEU A 42 -0.62 -5.14 1.66
N GLN A 43 -0.71 -4.00 2.34
CA GLN A 43 -0.62 -2.68 1.72
C GLN A 43 0.82 -2.32 1.31
N LEU A 44 1.84 -2.98 1.88
CA LEU A 44 3.27 -2.85 1.53
C LEU A 44 3.88 -4.20 1.16
N LEU A 45 3.14 -5.00 0.40
CA LEU A 45 3.53 -6.36 -0.01
C LEU A 45 4.96 -6.43 -0.56
N SER A 46 5.33 -5.44 -1.38
CA SER A 46 6.64 -5.34 -2.03
C SER A 46 7.82 -5.02 -1.12
N LEU A 47 7.58 -4.63 0.13
CA LEU A 47 8.64 -4.46 1.13
C LEU A 47 8.99 -5.76 1.86
N ASN A 48 8.16 -6.81 1.73
CA ASN A 48 8.44 -8.10 2.34
C ASN A 48 9.48 -8.89 1.54
N SER A 49 10.14 -9.81 2.21
CA SER A 49 11.13 -10.66 1.56
C SER A 49 10.47 -11.63 0.57
N PRO A 50 11.17 -12.04 -0.52
CA PRO A 50 10.64 -13.04 -1.45
C PRO A 50 10.26 -14.37 -0.78
N GLY A 51 10.94 -14.74 0.31
CA GLY A 51 10.63 -15.95 1.08
C GLY A 51 9.30 -15.87 1.81
N GLU A 52 9.00 -14.74 2.45
CA GLU A 52 7.69 -14.51 3.08
C GLU A 52 6.57 -14.50 2.04
N LEU A 53 6.81 -13.83 0.89
CA LEU A 53 5.85 -13.78 -0.20
C LEU A 53 5.55 -15.17 -0.77
N ALA A 54 6.58 -16.00 -0.95
CA ALA A 54 6.41 -17.38 -1.39
C ALA A 54 5.57 -18.20 -0.39
N GLY A 55 5.75 -17.96 0.92
CA GLY A 55 4.92 -18.57 1.98
C GLY A 55 3.43 -18.23 1.88
N TRP A 56 3.08 -17.10 1.28
CA TRP A 56 1.69 -16.70 1.02
C TRP A 56 1.21 -17.02 -0.40
N GLY A 57 2.05 -17.67 -1.23
CA GLY A 57 1.73 -17.96 -2.63
C GLY A 57 1.82 -16.76 -3.57
N VAL A 58 2.51 -15.70 -3.16
CA VAL A 58 2.70 -14.48 -3.95
C VAL A 58 4.08 -14.47 -4.60
N THR A 59 4.13 -14.17 -5.89
CA THR A 59 5.40 -13.92 -6.60
C THR A 59 5.30 -12.62 -7.39
N LEU A 60 6.10 -11.62 -6.99
CA LEU A 60 6.10 -10.31 -7.63
C LEU A 60 6.68 -10.38 -9.04
N GLY A 61 5.93 -9.88 -10.02
CA GLY A 61 6.23 -9.97 -11.45
C GLY A 61 5.69 -11.23 -12.14
N LYS A 62 5.03 -12.14 -11.41
CA LYS A 62 4.40 -13.33 -11.98
C LYS A 62 2.93 -13.45 -11.58
N ASN A 63 2.67 -13.66 -10.28
CA ASN A 63 1.32 -13.82 -9.74
C ASN A 63 0.71 -12.48 -9.30
N TYR A 64 1.55 -11.51 -8.96
CA TYR A 64 1.14 -10.14 -8.65
C TYR A 64 2.19 -9.17 -9.22
N PRO A 65 1.84 -8.02 -9.80
CA PRO A 65 2.82 -7.13 -10.42
C PRO A 65 3.79 -6.48 -9.41
N LYS A 66 4.95 -6.05 -9.91
CA LYS A 66 5.86 -5.19 -9.13
C LYS A 66 5.27 -3.77 -9.05
N PRO A 67 5.45 -3.06 -7.92
CA PRO A 67 4.98 -1.70 -7.79
C PRO A 67 5.66 -0.79 -8.83
N LEU A 68 4.87 0.03 -9.53
CA LEU A 68 5.37 0.98 -10.52
C LEU A 68 6.09 2.18 -9.89
N VAL A 69 5.76 2.47 -8.64
CA VAL A 69 6.33 3.57 -7.86
C VAL A 69 6.92 2.98 -6.59
N ASP A 70 8.08 3.50 -6.17
CA ASP A 70 8.73 3.08 -4.93
C ASP A 70 7.76 3.18 -3.72
N PRO A 71 7.43 2.05 -3.07
CA PRO A 71 6.56 2.00 -1.90
C PRO A 71 7.10 2.84 -0.73
N GLN A 72 8.43 2.98 -0.61
CA GLN A 72 9.05 3.77 0.46
C GLN A 72 8.70 5.27 0.39
N LYS A 73 8.23 5.75 -0.77
CA LYS A 73 7.74 7.12 -0.92
C LYS A 73 6.58 7.43 0.03
N TRP A 74 5.76 6.43 0.34
CA TRP A 74 4.53 6.60 1.11
C TRP A 74 4.69 6.36 2.61
N THR A 75 5.73 5.64 3.03
CA THR A 75 6.06 5.40 4.44
C THR A 75 6.86 6.55 5.06
N ARG A 76 7.50 7.38 4.23
CA ARG A 76 8.32 8.50 4.68
C ARG A 76 7.44 9.58 5.31
N ARG A 77 7.37 9.58 6.64
CA ARG A 77 6.72 10.65 7.41
C ARG A 77 7.52 11.94 7.15
N LYS A 78 6.93 12.93 6.47
CA LYS A 78 7.55 14.26 6.36
C LYS A 78 7.63 14.84 7.77
N VAL A 79 8.81 14.78 8.40
CA VAL A 79 9.08 15.51 9.63
C VAL A 79 8.97 16.99 9.27
N LYS A 80 8.02 17.70 9.88
CA LYS A 80 7.98 19.16 9.76
C LYS A 80 9.25 19.67 10.43
N ALA A 81 10.11 20.36 9.69
CA ALA A 81 11.23 21.07 10.29
C ALA A 81 10.66 22.07 11.30
N THR A 82 10.91 21.84 12.59
CA THR A 82 10.71 22.83 13.65
C THR A 82 11.67 23.98 13.37
N LYS A 83 11.10 25.12 12.99
CA LYS A 83 11.85 26.37 12.84
C LYS A 83 11.98 26.97 14.25
N THR A 84 13.21 26.97 14.78
CA THR A 84 13.59 27.69 16.01
C THR A 84 13.67 29.18 15.76
#